data_AF-A0A1Z9NGJ9-F1
#
_entry.id   AF-A0A1Z9NGJ9-F1
#
_cell.length_a   1.000
_cell.length_b   1.000
_cell.length_c   1.000
_cell.angle_alpha   90.00
_cell.angle_beta   90.00
_cell.angle_gamma   90.00
#
_symmetry.space_group_name_H-M   'P 1'
#
loop_
_entity.id
_entity.type
_entity.pdbx_description
1 polymer ?
#
loop_
_entity_poly.entity_id
_entity_poly.type
_entity_poly.pdbx_seq_one_letter_code
_entity_poly.pdbx_strand_id
1 'polypeptide(L)'
;MFFSCASKIKAPDPVSMPPTKNSRPDLVQKTIFSMGLMTEYEVWEFLRDNPSESSVLENLGLPDSVWLSDNDSTKFLYYFIDQIQDYNLIEVNSKTNNVSGFEWD
;
A
#
# COMPACT_ATOMS: atom_id res chain seq x y z
N MET A 1 27.54 -40.14 -19.16
CA MET A 1 27.71 -38.74 -18.70
C MET A 1 26.33 -38.10 -18.76
N PHE A 2 25.61 -38.04 -17.63
CA PHE A 2 24.30 -37.41 -17.58
C PHE A 2 24.50 -35.91 -17.34
N PHE A 3 24.33 -35.09 -18.38
CA PHE A 3 24.26 -33.64 -18.23
C PHE A 3 22.89 -33.30 -17.64
N SER A 4 22.84 -33.08 -16.33
CA SER A 4 21.66 -32.55 -15.65
C SER A 4 21.54 -31.07 -15.99
N CYS A 5 20.58 -30.70 -16.85
CA CYS A 5 20.15 -29.32 -17.02
C CYS A 5 19.32 -28.91 -15.80
N ALA A 6 20.00 -28.51 -14.72
CA ALA A 6 19.34 -27.75 -13.66
C ALA A 6 19.12 -26.32 -14.17
N SER A 7 17.91 -26.04 -14.69
CA SER A 7 17.48 -24.67 -14.96
C SER A 7 17.64 -23.86 -13.68
N LYS A 8 18.41 -22.76 -13.73
CA LYS A 8 18.57 -21.85 -12.59
C LYS A 8 17.17 -21.42 -12.14
N ILE A 9 16.73 -21.90 -10.97
CA ILE A 9 15.51 -21.42 -10.33
C ILE A 9 15.78 -19.95 -10.01
N LYS A 10 15.17 -19.05 -10.77
CA LYS A 10 15.23 -17.61 -10.46
C LYS A 10 14.43 -17.46 -9.17
N ALA A 11 15.11 -17.14 -8.07
CA ALA A 11 14.43 -16.82 -6.82
C ALA A 11 13.43 -15.68 -7.11
N PRO A 12 12.20 -15.73 -6.57
CA PRO A 12 11.27 -14.64 -6.70
C PRO A 12 11.93 -13.34 -6.21
N ASP A 13 11.77 -12.26 -6.96
CA ASP A 13 12.25 -10.96 -6.52
C ASP A 13 11.48 -10.58 -5.23
N PRO A 14 12.17 -10.16 -4.15
CA PRO A 14 11.51 -9.81 -2.89
C PRO A 14 10.45 -8.71 -3.08
N VAL A 15 9.30 -8.84 -2.42
CA VAL A 15 8.25 -7.81 -2.45
C VAL A 15 8.74 -6.56 -1.72
N SER A 16 8.75 -5.42 -2.43
CA SER A 16 9.08 -4.12 -1.83
C SER A 16 7.91 -3.61 -0.99
N MET A 17 8.15 -3.35 0.29
CA MET A 17 7.13 -2.82 1.21
C MET A 17 7.26 -1.29 1.34
N PRO A 18 6.14 -0.54 1.34
CA PRO A 18 6.18 0.90 1.58
C PRO A 18 6.55 1.21 3.04
N PRO A 19 7.17 2.37 3.32
CA PRO A 19 7.47 2.78 4.68
C PRO A 19 6.19 3.18 5.43
N THR A 20 6.21 3.02 6.76
CA THR A 20 5.18 3.54 7.67
C THR A 20 5.58 4.86 8.30
N LYS A 21 4.60 5.62 8.82
CA LYS A 21 4.83 6.84 9.61
C LYS A 21 5.86 6.63 10.72
N ASN A 22 5.80 5.49 11.42
CA ASN A 22 6.70 5.16 12.52
C ASN A 22 8.12 4.78 12.04
N SER A 23 8.24 4.12 10.88
CA SER A 23 9.55 3.70 10.35
C SER A 23 10.34 4.85 9.70
N ARG A 24 9.64 5.83 9.13
CA ARG A 24 10.22 6.96 8.38
C ARG A 24 9.49 8.25 8.76
N PRO A 25 9.59 8.71 10.02
CA PRO A 25 8.95 9.95 10.46
C PRO A 25 9.47 11.18 9.70
N ASP A 26 10.69 11.10 9.15
CA ASP A 26 11.31 12.11 8.29
C ASP A 26 10.59 12.29 6.94
N LEU A 27 9.82 11.29 6.50
CA LEU A 27 9.10 11.30 5.23
C LEU A 27 7.61 11.64 5.40
N VAL A 28 7.13 11.86 6.63
CA VAL A 28 5.74 12.27 6.88
C VAL A 28 5.56 13.71 6.40
N GLN A 29 4.87 13.86 5.26
CA GLN A 29 4.63 15.13 4.59
C GLN A 29 3.15 15.51 4.66
N LYS A 30 2.87 16.80 4.46
CA LYS A 30 1.49 17.27 4.26
C LYS A 30 1.00 16.83 2.88
N THR A 31 0.02 15.94 2.87
CA THR A 31 -0.71 15.51 1.69
C THR A 31 -2.04 16.24 1.57
N ILE A 32 -2.69 16.15 0.40
CA ILE A 32 -4.02 16.75 0.19
C ILE A 32 -5.04 16.21 1.21
N PHE A 33 -4.95 14.93 1.56
CA PHE A 33 -5.80 14.32 2.59
C PHE A 33 -5.50 14.89 3.98
N SER A 34 -4.23 14.89 4.42
CA SER A 34 -3.85 15.40 5.75
C SER A 34 -4.14 16.89 5.95
N MET A 35 -4.27 17.65 4.86
CA MET A 35 -4.63 19.06 4.86
C MET A 35 -6.15 19.30 4.88
N GLY A 36 -6.97 18.24 4.85
CA GLY A 36 -8.42 18.33 4.76
C GLY A 36 -8.90 18.87 3.40
N LEU A 37 -8.08 18.75 2.35
CA LEU A 37 -8.40 19.17 0.98
C LEU A 37 -8.98 18.02 0.14
N MET A 38 -9.21 16.86 0.76
CA MET A 38 -9.83 15.69 0.17
C MET A 38 -10.87 15.17 1.14
N THR A 39 -12.11 15.07 0.69
CA THR A 39 -13.24 14.52 1.45
C THR A 39 -13.19 12.99 1.43
N GLU A 40 -13.86 12.33 2.38
CA GLU A 40 -13.94 10.86 2.41
C GLU A 40 -14.50 10.28 1.09
N TYR A 41 -15.47 10.96 0.48
CA TYR A 41 -16.01 10.56 -0.82
C TYR A 41 -14.97 10.69 -1.95
N GLU A 42 -14.15 11.74 -1.94
CA GLU A 42 -13.07 11.89 -2.92
C GLU A 42 -11.96 10.86 -2.71
N VAL A 43 -11.67 10.44 -1.48
CA VAL A 43 -10.77 9.31 -1.21
C VAL A 43 -11.36 8.03 -1.77
N TRP A 44 -12.65 7.77 -1.50
CA TRP A 44 -13.34 6.59 -2.01
C TRP A 44 -13.34 6.52 -3.53
N GLU A 45 -13.67 7.63 -4.22
CA GLU A 45 -13.62 7.72 -5.69
C GLU A 45 -12.20 7.51 -6.22
N PHE A 46 -11.20 8.14 -5.58
CA PHE A 46 -9.79 7.97 -5.95
C PHE A 46 -9.33 6.51 -5.83
N LEU A 47 -9.68 5.81 -4.76
CA LEU A 47 -9.29 4.41 -4.54
C LEU A 47 -10.02 3.46 -5.49
N ARG A 48 -11.27 3.77 -5.85
CA ARG A 48 -12.07 2.99 -6.81
C ARG A 48 -11.46 2.95 -8.21
N ASP A 49 -10.65 3.96 -8.57
CA ASP A 49 -9.96 4.03 -9.86
C ASP A 49 -8.66 3.19 -9.90
N ASN A 50 -8.43 2.33 -8.89
CA ASN A 50 -7.28 1.43 -8.78
C ASN A 50 -5.91 2.13 -8.91
N PRO A 51 -5.64 3.20 -8.14
CA PRO A 51 -4.41 3.98 -8.26
C PRO A 51 -3.18 3.16 -7.89
N SER A 52 -1.99 3.65 -8.28
CA SER A 52 -0.72 3.04 -7.86
C SER A 52 -0.45 3.25 -6.36
N GLU A 53 0.34 2.37 -5.74
CA GLU A 53 0.82 2.52 -4.36
C GLU A 53 1.50 3.86 -4.16
N SER A 54 2.34 4.30 -5.11
CA SER A 54 2.97 5.63 -5.06
C SER A 54 1.94 6.76 -5.03
N SER A 55 0.90 6.69 -5.86
CA SER A 55 -0.15 7.70 -5.88
C SER A 55 -0.94 7.73 -4.58
N VAL A 56 -1.20 6.57 -3.97
CA VAL A 56 -1.83 6.49 -2.64
C VAL A 56 -0.95 7.21 -1.61
N LEU A 57 0.35 6.91 -1.57
CA LEU A 57 1.27 7.52 -0.61
C LEU A 57 1.42 9.03 -0.81
N GLU A 58 1.36 9.51 -2.06
CA GLU A 58 1.42 10.95 -2.39
C GLU A 58 0.16 11.70 -1.94
N ASN A 59 -1.02 11.10 -2.10
CA ASN A 59 -2.30 11.77 -1.84
C ASN A 59 -2.79 11.59 -0.40
N LEU A 60 -2.60 10.40 0.19
CA LEU A 60 -3.07 10.05 1.53
C LEU A 60 -1.96 10.15 2.58
N GLY A 61 -0.72 9.91 2.19
CA GLY A 61 0.45 9.93 3.08
C GLY A 61 0.94 8.53 3.40
N LEU A 62 1.89 8.42 4.33
CA LEU A 62 2.36 7.12 4.78
C LEU A 62 1.31 6.42 5.65
N PRO A 63 1.15 5.09 5.53
CA PRO A 63 0.28 4.30 6.41
C PRO A 63 0.86 4.20 7.83
N ASP A 64 -0.02 3.92 8.79
CA ASP A 64 0.35 3.65 10.18
C ASP A 64 0.97 2.26 10.33
N SER A 65 0.47 1.28 9.59
CA SER A 65 0.98 -0.10 9.55
C SER A 65 0.88 -0.70 8.15
N VAL A 66 1.78 -1.63 7.84
CA VAL A 66 1.78 -2.37 6.58
C VAL A 66 2.01 -3.85 6.85
N TRP A 67 1.23 -4.71 6.19
CA TRP A 67 1.35 -6.17 6.25
C TRP A 67 1.44 -6.76 4.83
N LEU A 68 2.18 -7.86 4.64
CA LEU A 68 2.20 -8.64 3.38
C LEU A 68 1.47 -9.98 3.57
N SER A 69 0.56 -10.33 2.68
CA SER A 69 -0.18 -11.60 2.74
C SER A 69 0.77 -12.81 2.74
N ASP A 70 0.35 -13.94 3.34
CA ASP A 70 1.18 -15.14 3.48
C ASP A 70 1.69 -15.73 2.15
N ASN A 71 0.99 -15.44 1.05
CA ASN A 71 1.33 -15.85 -0.31
C ASN A 71 2.04 -14.74 -1.13
N ASP A 72 2.47 -13.66 -0.47
CA ASP A 72 3.12 -12.49 -1.03
C ASP A 72 2.32 -11.80 -2.15
N SER A 73 1.00 -11.99 -2.26
CA SER A 73 0.17 -11.44 -3.34
C SER A 73 -0.36 -10.04 -3.09
N THR A 74 -0.53 -9.67 -1.81
CA THR A 74 -1.28 -8.47 -1.42
C THR A 74 -0.57 -7.79 -0.25
N LYS A 75 -0.35 -6.48 -0.37
CA LYS A 75 0.06 -5.62 0.73
C LYS A 75 -1.18 -4.96 1.32
N PHE A 76 -1.28 -4.93 2.63
CA PHE A 76 -2.34 -4.27 3.37
C PHE A 76 -1.77 -3.02 4.02
N LEU A 77 -2.28 -1.85 3.65
CA LEU A 77 -1.88 -0.55 4.20
C LEU A 77 -3.00 -0.07 5.12
N TYR A 78 -2.69 0.11 6.39
CA TYR A 78 -3.62 0.56 7.41
C TYR A 78 -3.43 2.04 7.72
N TYR A 79 -4.53 2.80 7.68
CA TYR A 79 -4.57 4.22 8.01
C TYR A 79 -5.51 4.44 9.19
N PHE A 80 -5.00 4.95 10.30
CA PHE A 80 -5.82 5.36 11.42
C PHE A 80 -6.41 6.75 11.12
N ILE A 81 -7.73 6.86 11.17
CA ILE A 81 -8.47 8.10 10.90
C ILE A 81 -8.97 8.67 12.22
N ASP A 82 -8.32 9.74 12.68
CA ASP A 82 -8.58 10.36 13.99
C ASP A 82 -10.04 10.82 14.15
N GLN A 83 -10.71 11.20 13.07
CA GLN A 83 -12.08 11.72 13.11
C GLN A 83 -13.10 10.66 13.52
N ILE A 84 -12.91 9.42 13.05
CA ILE A 84 -13.80 8.28 13.34
C ILE A 84 -13.19 7.31 14.37
N GLN A 85 -11.93 7.53 14.76
CA GLN A 85 -11.18 6.71 15.71
C GLN A 85 -11.08 5.23 15.29
N ASP A 86 -10.94 4.98 13.98
CA ASP A 86 -10.88 3.63 13.42
C ASP A 86 -9.81 3.50 12.32
N TYR A 87 -9.45 2.24 12.02
CA TYR A 87 -8.53 1.89 10.95
C TYR A 87 -9.27 1.65 9.64
N ASN A 88 -8.80 2.35 8.62
CA ASN A 88 -9.17 2.12 7.23
C ASN A 88 -8.10 1.29 6.54
N LEU A 89 -8.51 0.51 5.54
CA LEU A 89 -7.66 -0.48 4.88
C LEU A 89 -7.57 -0.22 3.38
N ILE A 90 -6.37 -0.26 2.83
CA ILE A 90 -6.13 -0.32 1.40
C ILE A 90 -5.35 -1.59 1.07
N GLU A 91 -5.86 -2.36 0.11
CA GLU A 91 -5.19 -3.53 -0.44
C GLU A 91 -4.47 -3.16 -1.74
N VAL A 92 -3.19 -3.51 -1.83
CA VAL A 92 -2.35 -3.27 -3.00
C VAL A 92 -1.84 -4.61 -3.53
N ASN A 93 -2.05 -4.86 -4.82
CA ASN A 93 -1.47 -6.03 -5.47
C ASN A 93 0.06 -5.92 -5.50
N SER A 94 0.76 -6.88 -4.93
CA SER A 94 2.21 -6.83 -4.75
C SER A 94 3.01 -6.89 -6.06
N LYS A 95 2.39 -7.38 -7.14
CA LYS A 95 3.02 -7.55 -8.46
C LYS A 95 2.82 -6.32 -9.34
N THR A 96 1.61 -5.76 -9.35
CA THR A 96 1.30 -4.58 -10.18
C THR A 96 1.54 -3.27 -9.45
N ASN A 97 1.63 -3.30 -8.11
CA ASN A 97 1.65 -2.12 -7.24
C ASN A 97 0.43 -1.19 -7.44
N ASN A 98 -0.71 -1.73 -7.86
CA ASN A 98 -1.96 -0.98 -7.93
C ASN A 98 -2.90 -1.45 -6.82
N VAL A 99 -3.76 -0.53 -6.36
CA VAL A 99 -4.85 -0.83 -5.44
C VAL A 99 -5.75 -1.90 -6.06
N SER A 100 -6.04 -2.94 -5.30
CA SER A 100 -6.91 -4.05 -5.68
C SER A 100 -8.21 -4.10 -4.90
N GLY A 101 -8.29 -3.42 -3.75
CA GLY A 101 -9.44 -3.35 -2.87
C GLY A 101 -9.20 -2.35 -1.74
N PHE A 102 -10.25 -1.97 -1.02
CA PHE A 102 -10.16 -1.09 0.13
C PHE A 102 -11.45 -1.14 0.97
N GLU A 103 -11.33 -0.78 2.24
CA GLU A 103 -12.41 -0.48 3.17
C GLU A 103 -12.13 0.92 3.71
N TRP A 104 -12.98 1.88 3.31
CA TRP A 104 -12.82 3.30 3.62
C TRP A 104 -14.16 3.93 4.02
N ASP A 105 -14.28 4.35 5.27
CA ASP A 105 -15.51 4.83 5.95
C ASP A 105 -15.44 6.32 6.35
#